data_AF-A0A921EY60-F1
#
_entry.id   AF-A0A921EY60-F1
#
_cell.length_a   1.000
_cell.length_b   1.000
_cell.length_c   1.000
_cell.angle_alpha   90.00
_cell.angle_beta   90.00
_cell.angle_gamma   90.00
#
_symmetry.space_group_name_H-M   'P 1'
#
loop_
_entity.id
_entity.type
_entity.pdbx_description
1 polymer ?
#
loop_
_entity_poly.entity_id
_entity_poly.type
_entity_poly.pdbx_seq_one_letter_code
_entity_poly.pdbx_strand_id
1 'polypeptide(L)'
;MIDKLEVSASALWLTPKEQGVVRIGFADDGRELLGPVQKISWQVTTGRVHLGTPFLIVSGANEELTLHFPFAGRIVRINEGLASHPEWLNNRNDDLDWMVDLIDE
;
A
#
# COMPACT_ATOMS: atom_id res chain seq x y z
N MET A 1 -5.34 -6.16 -21.94
CA MET A 1 -5.87 -5.99 -20.58
C MET A 1 -4.66 -5.89 -19.69
N ILE A 2 -4.47 -4.79 -18.96
CA ILE A 2 -3.37 -4.69 -17.99
C ILE A 2 -3.76 -5.57 -16.78
N ASP A 3 -2.82 -6.37 -16.29
CA ASP A 3 -3.06 -7.25 -15.15
C ASP A 3 -3.21 -6.42 -13.86
N LYS A 4 -4.23 -6.71 -13.05
CA LYS A 4 -4.50 -5.94 -11.82
C LYS A 4 -3.35 -6.05 -10.81
N LEU A 5 -2.62 -7.17 -10.80
CA LEU A 5 -1.47 -7.33 -9.92
C LEU A 5 -0.28 -6.49 -10.40
N GLU A 6 -0.10 -6.34 -11.71
CA GLU A 6 0.94 -5.46 -12.27
C GLU A 6 0.69 -3.99 -11.92
N VAL A 7 -0.55 -3.50 -12.10
CA VAL A 7 -0.93 -2.13 -11.70
C VAL A 7 -0.76 -1.93 -10.21
N SER A 8 -1.18 -2.91 -9.41
CA SER A 8 -0.96 -2.85 -7.97
C SER A 8 0.51 -2.80 -7.63
N ALA A 9 1.38 -3.56 -8.29
CA ALA A 9 2.80 -3.59 -7.99
C ALA A 9 3.50 -2.28 -8.37
N SER A 10 3.14 -1.66 -9.51
CA SER A 10 3.71 -0.37 -9.93
C SER A 10 3.29 0.78 -9.01
N ALA A 11 2.12 0.68 -8.38
CA ALA A 11 1.62 1.65 -7.40
C ALA A 11 2.28 1.52 -6.01
N LEU A 12 3.29 0.66 -5.83
CA LEU A 12 3.97 0.45 -4.56
C LEU A 12 5.45 0.80 -4.64
N TRP A 13 5.96 1.46 -3.60
CA TRP A 13 7.38 1.49 -3.32
C TRP A 13 7.70 0.56 -2.16
N LEU A 14 8.90 -0.03 -2.18
CA LEU A 14 9.39 -0.92 -1.15
C LEU A 14 10.73 -0.38 -0.62
N THR A 15 10.85 -0.24 0.69
CA THR A 15 12.08 0.19 1.36
C THR A 15 12.46 -0.82 2.44
N PRO A 16 13.60 -1.53 2.29
CA PRO A 16 14.14 -2.35 3.37
C PRO A 16 14.43 -1.51 4.61
N LYS A 17 14.13 -2.07 5.78
CA LYS A 17 14.42 -1.54 7.11
C LYS A 17 15.30 -2.53 7.86
N GLU A 18 15.59 -2.24 9.11
CA GLU A 18 16.38 -3.12 9.97
C GLU A 18 15.66 -4.46 10.21
N GLN A 19 16.42 -5.49 10.58
CA GLN A 19 15.90 -6.80 11.02
C GLN A 19 15.01 -7.53 9.99
N GLY A 20 15.23 -7.32 8.70
CA GLY A 20 14.48 -8.01 7.64
C GLY A 20 13.05 -7.48 7.42
N VAL A 21 12.71 -6.35 8.04
CA VAL A 21 11.45 -5.67 7.77
C VAL A 21 11.54 -4.92 6.44
N VAL A 22 10.49 -5.00 5.63
CA VAL A 22 10.32 -4.23 4.41
C VAL A 22 9.10 -3.34 4.59
N ARG A 23 9.31 -2.03 4.44
CA ARG A 23 8.24 -1.03 4.43
C ARG A 23 7.67 -0.90 3.04
N ILE A 24 6.36 -0.93 2.95
CA ILE A 24 5.59 -0.77 1.72
C ILE A 24 4.80 0.54 1.83
N GLY A 25 4.92 1.40 0.82
CA GLY A 25 4.14 2.63 0.71
C GLY A 25 3.68 2.91 -0.72
N PHE A 26 3.03 4.05 -0.90
CA PHE A 26 2.33 4.36 -2.15
C PHE A 26 3.24 5.10 -3.14
N ALA A 27 3.34 4.60 -4.37
CA ALA A 27 4.21 5.15 -5.41
C ALA A 27 3.51 6.19 -6.30
N ASP A 28 4.31 6.96 -7.04
CA ASP A 28 3.82 8.05 -7.89
C ASP A 28 2.90 7.53 -9.01
N ASP A 29 3.19 6.37 -9.59
CA ASP A 29 2.32 5.72 -10.59
C ASP A 29 0.88 5.53 -10.07
N GLY A 30 0.74 5.13 -8.80
CA GLY A 30 -0.56 4.97 -8.16
C GLY A 30 -1.27 6.31 -7.94
N ARG A 31 -0.53 7.35 -7.57
CA ARG A 31 -1.05 8.72 -7.37
C ARG A 31 -1.56 9.31 -8.67
N GLU A 32 -0.78 9.19 -9.73
CA GLU A 32 -1.13 9.70 -11.06
C GLU A 32 -2.39 9.01 -11.58
N LEU A 33 -2.50 7.70 -11.39
CA LEU A 33 -3.68 6.92 -11.78
C LEU A 33 -4.94 7.35 -11.02
N LEU A 34 -4.88 7.41 -9.68
CA LEU A 34 -6.05 7.66 -8.85
C LEU A 34 -6.49 9.14 -8.85
N GLY A 35 -5.55 10.06 -9.04
CA GLY A 35 -5.73 11.45 -8.66
C GLY A 35 -5.86 11.62 -7.14
N PRO A 36 -6.39 12.77 -6.67
CA PRO A 36 -6.51 13.05 -5.24
C PRO A 36 -7.27 11.96 -4.48
N VAL A 37 -6.63 11.37 -3.48
CA VAL A 37 -7.19 10.33 -2.62
C VAL A 37 -8.32 10.91 -1.77
N GLN A 38 -9.47 10.22 -1.79
CA GLN A 38 -10.67 10.59 -1.03
C GLN A 38 -10.91 9.64 0.15
N LYS A 39 -10.59 8.37 -0.03
CA LYS A 39 -10.87 7.33 0.97
C LYS A 39 -9.88 6.17 0.86
N ILE A 40 -9.62 5.51 1.98
CA ILE A 40 -8.99 4.19 2.02
C ILE A 40 -9.87 3.17 2.75
N SER A 41 -9.71 1.89 2.42
CA SER A 41 -10.37 0.78 3.11
C SER A 41 -9.41 -0.40 3.27
N TRP A 42 -8.93 -0.63 4.50
CA TRP A 42 -8.10 -1.79 4.83
C TRP A 42 -8.87 -3.11 4.62
N GLN A 43 -8.23 -4.07 3.97
CA GLN A 43 -8.76 -5.42 3.78
C GLN A 43 -8.12 -6.42 4.75
N VAL A 44 -6.82 -6.26 5.01
CA VAL A 44 -6.04 -7.10 5.93
C VAL A 44 -5.06 -6.22 6.69
N THR A 45 -5.05 -6.34 8.01
CA THR A 45 -4.22 -5.48 8.89
C THR A 45 -3.32 -6.26 9.85
N THR A 46 -3.46 -7.59 9.92
CA THR A 46 -2.70 -8.44 10.85
C THR A 46 -2.48 -9.83 10.29
N GLY A 47 -1.46 -10.54 10.79
CA GLY A 47 -1.25 -11.96 10.52
C GLY A 47 -0.30 -12.24 9.35
N ARG A 48 -0.32 -13.50 8.88
CA ARG A 48 0.44 -13.96 7.70
C ARG A 48 -0.34 -13.63 6.43
N VAL A 49 0.39 -13.27 5.38
CA VAL A 49 -0.16 -12.89 4.08
C VAL A 49 0.60 -13.58 2.95
N HIS A 50 -0.07 -13.76 1.82
CA HIS A 50 0.52 -14.35 0.62
C HIS A 50 0.69 -13.31 -0.48
N LEU A 51 1.61 -13.57 -1.41
CA LEU A 51 1.71 -12.81 -2.67
C LEU A 51 0.32 -12.67 -3.31
N GLY A 52 -0.02 -11.45 -3.73
CA GLY A 52 -1.30 -11.16 -4.39
C GLY A 52 -2.50 -11.10 -3.44
N THR A 53 -2.32 -11.22 -2.11
CA THR A 53 -3.41 -11.00 -1.15
C THR A 53 -3.78 -9.51 -1.14
N PRO A 54 -5.05 -9.12 -1.36
CA PRO A 54 -5.47 -7.71 -1.31
C PRO A 54 -5.39 -7.19 0.13
N PHE A 55 -4.87 -5.97 0.32
CA PHE A 55 -4.66 -5.41 1.66
C PHE A 55 -5.22 -4.01 1.85
N LEU A 56 -5.32 -3.21 0.79
CA LEU A 56 -5.84 -1.86 0.85
C LEU A 56 -6.58 -1.51 -0.44
N ILE A 57 -7.76 -0.92 -0.31
CA ILE A 57 -8.44 -0.25 -1.42
C ILE A 57 -8.26 1.25 -1.24
N VAL A 58 -7.79 1.93 -2.28
CA VAL A 58 -7.59 3.38 -2.32
C VAL A 58 -8.51 3.96 -3.39
N SER A 59 -9.46 4.79 -2.97
CA SER A 59 -10.41 5.45 -3.87
C SER A 59 -9.98 6.90 -4.06
N GLY A 60 -9.61 7.25 -5.29
CA GLY A 60 -9.27 8.59 -5.71
C GLY A 60 -10.41 9.31 -6.42
N ALA A 61 -10.14 10.51 -6.92
CA ALA A 61 -11.10 11.30 -7.68
C ALA A 61 -11.40 10.72 -9.07
N ASN A 62 -10.44 10.02 -9.67
CA ASN A 62 -10.55 9.51 -11.04
C ASN A 62 -10.93 8.03 -11.06
N GLU A 63 -10.34 7.24 -10.16
CA GLU A 63 -10.43 5.78 -10.18
C GLU A 63 -10.32 5.21 -8.75
N GLU A 64 -10.50 3.89 -8.63
CA GLU A 64 -10.25 3.12 -7.42
C GLU A 64 -9.26 1.99 -7.72
N LEU A 65 -8.29 1.80 -6.82
CA LEU A 65 -7.26 0.78 -6.95
C LEU A 65 -7.27 -0.14 -5.73
N THR A 66 -7.29 -1.45 -5.99
CA THR A 66 -7.02 -2.46 -4.96
C THR A 66 -5.53 -2.82 -4.98
N LEU A 67 -4.87 -2.56 -3.87
CA LEU A 67 -3.47 -2.90 -3.64
C LEU A 67 -3.35 -4.30 -3.04
N HIS A 68 -2.38 -5.05 -3.54
CA HIS A 68 -2.09 -6.42 -3.18
C HIS A 68 -0.66 -6.54 -2.65
N PHE A 69 -0.43 -7.47 -1.72
CA PHE A 69 0.90 -7.70 -1.19
C PHE A 69 1.86 -8.18 -2.28
N PRO A 70 3.04 -7.54 -2.45
CA PRO A 70 3.99 -7.87 -3.52
C PRO A 70 4.86 -9.10 -3.19
N PHE A 71 4.76 -9.65 -1.98
CA PHE A 71 5.41 -10.89 -1.53
C PHE A 71 4.67 -11.46 -0.32
N ALA A 72 4.95 -12.71 0.04
CA ALA A 72 4.41 -13.35 1.23
C ALA A 72 5.19 -12.94 2.48
N GLY A 73 4.55 -12.92 3.65
CA GLY A 73 5.24 -12.57 4.90
C GLY A 73 4.28 -12.41 6.07
N ARG A 74 4.74 -11.74 7.13
CA ARG A 74 3.91 -11.41 8.29
C ARG A 74 3.80 -9.90 8.48
N ILE A 75 2.58 -9.40 8.69
CA ILE A 75 2.35 -8.00 9.00
C ILE A 75 2.92 -7.69 10.39
N VAL A 76 3.85 -6.74 10.43
CA VAL A 76 4.46 -6.23 11.66
C VAL A 76 3.72 -4.99 12.14
N ARG A 77 3.39 -4.08 11.22
CA ARG A 77 2.76 -2.80 11.53
C ARG A 77 1.96 -2.29 10.33
N ILE A 78 0.88 -1.55 10.60
CA ILE A 78 0.17 -0.74 9.61
C ILE A 78 0.22 0.75 10.00
N ASN A 79 0.05 1.62 9.02
CA ASN A 79 -0.13 3.05 9.26
C ASN A 79 -1.60 3.36 9.56
N GLU A 80 -1.97 3.25 10.84
CA GLU A 80 -3.34 3.53 11.30
C GLU A 80 -3.77 4.98 11.03
N GLY A 81 -2.82 5.90 10.91
CA GLY A 81 -3.07 7.32 10.61
C GLY A 81 -3.78 7.53 9.27
N LEU A 82 -3.54 6.68 8.28
CA LEU A 82 -4.15 6.81 6.94
C LEU A 82 -5.68 6.71 6.95
N ALA A 83 -6.28 6.08 7.97
CA ALA A 83 -7.74 6.02 8.07
C ALA A 83 -8.36 7.40 8.38
N SER A 84 -7.61 8.25 9.10
CA SER A 84 -8.01 9.63 9.42
C SER A 84 -7.40 10.64 8.45
N HIS A 85 -6.28 10.30 7.81
CA HIS A 85 -5.51 11.16 6.92
C HIS A 85 -5.21 10.47 5.58
N PRO A 86 -6.24 10.09 4.79
CA PRO A 86 -6.01 9.47 3.48
C PRO A 86 -5.27 10.41 2.52
N GLU A 87 -5.34 11.72 2.73
CA GLU A 87 -4.65 12.73 1.95
C GLU A 87 -3.12 12.65 2.02
N TRP A 88 -2.55 11.96 3.01
CA TRP A 88 -1.10 11.72 3.09
C TRP A 88 -0.58 10.92 1.88
N LEU A 89 -1.44 10.11 1.26
CA LEU A 89 -1.08 9.37 0.05
C LEU A 89 -0.92 10.28 -1.18
N ASN A 90 -1.40 11.52 -1.17
CA ASN A 90 -1.36 12.41 -2.34
C ASN A 90 0.04 12.89 -2.71
N ASN A 91 0.98 12.87 -1.76
CA ASN A 91 2.35 13.34 -1.98
C ASN A 91 3.33 12.30 -1.46
N ARG A 92 4.49 12.22 -2.09
CA ARG A 92 5.58 11.39 -1.58
C ARG A 92 6.10 11.95 -0.27
N ASN A 93 5.99 11.14 0.78
CA ASN A 93 6.57 11.42 2.09
C ASN A 93 6.63 10.09 2.85
N ASP A 94 7.77 9.41 2.78
CA ASP A 94 7.98 8.05 3.31
C ASP A 94 7.64 7.88 4.81
N ASP A 95 7.55 8.99 5.57
CA ASP A 95 7.14 9.00 6.98
C ASP A 95 5.61 9.02 7.16
N LEU A 96 4.85 9.47 6.16
CA LEU A 96 3.40 9.61 6.17
C LEU A 96 2.67 8.67 5.21
N ASP A 97 3.23 8.38 4.04
CA ASP A 97 2.59 7.65 2.94
C ASP A 97 2.90 6.13 2.94
N TRP A 98 3.65 5.66 3.92
CA TRP A 98 3.83 4.24 4.16
C TRP A 98 2.52 3.61 4.63
N MET A 99 2.27 2.37 4.23
CA MET A 99 1.01 1.68 4.47
C MET A 99 1.20 0.51 5.43
N VAL A 100 2.22 -0.32 5.19
CA VAL A 100 2.43 -1.57 5.94
C VAL A 100 3.90 -1.93 6.00
N ASP A 101 4.34 -2.43 7.15
CA ASP A 101 5.63 -3.08 7.34
C ASP A 101 5.41 -4.60 7.36
N LEU A 102 6.09 -5.32 6.47
CA LEU A 102 6.12 -6.78 6.43
C LEU A 102 7.50 -7.29 6.87
N ILE A 103 7.54 -8.45 7.53
CA ILE A 103 8.76 -9.22 7.69
C ILE A 103 8.68 -10.47 6.81
N ASP A 104 9.74 -10.70 6.03
CA ASP A 104 9.93 -11.93 5.27
C ASP A 104 10.27 -13.06 6.27
N GLU A 105 9.55 -14.18 6.23
CA GLU A 105 9.71 -15.32 7.15
C GLU A 105 10.08 -16.60 6.41
#